data_AF-S9P7P5-F1
#
_entry.id   AF-S9P7P5-F1
#
_cell.length_a   1.000
_cell.length_b   1.000
_cell.length_c   1.000
_cell.angle_alpha   90.00
_cell.angle_beta   90.00
_cell.angle_gamma   90.00
#
_symmetry.space_group_name_H-M   'P 1'
#
loop_
_entity.id
_entity.type
_entity.pdbx_description
1 polymer ?
#
loop_
_entity_poly.entity_id
_entity_poly.type
_entity_poly.pdbx_seq_one_letter_code
_entity_poly.pdbx_strand_id
1 'polypeptide(L)'
;MFEALTPAPRLPLKGFKLPAETQKKGSRGTGVKQLQLALVKLGHMTQAQMNTGPGIFGNKTEAALEKFQQAHHVTPSGVYNAQTRTAFQRLGASVGKPPTHKNPFLAQFKRALTELKLPLAWASSEALFQLIQHESSWNPREKNPRSTAFGLFQFLKSTWRTYLKEVPYGSTDPYFQALGGFRYIKACYGTPERAWAFWQRKHWY
;
A
#
# COMPACT_ATOMS: atom_id res chain seq x y z
N MET A 1 -11.82 -5.22 -48.52
CA MET A 1 -11.86 -4.41 -47.27
C MET A 1 -10.90 -5.07 -46.30
N PHE A 2 -9.69 -4.53 -46.13
CA PHE A 2 -8.68 -5.15 -45.27
C PHE A 2 -8.94 -4.78 -43.81
N GLU A 3 -9.13 -5.81 -42.99
CA GLU A 3 -9.20 -5.74 -41.54
C GLU A 3 -7.83 -5.28 -41.01
N ALA A 4 -7.77 -4.08 -40.42
CA ALA A 4 -6.54 -3.59 -39.82
C ALA A 4 -6.27 -4.39 -38.53
N LEU A 5 -5.28 -5.28 -38.60
CA LEU A 5 -4.66 -5.90 -37.43
C LEU A 5 -4.31 -4.80 -36.42
N THR A 6 -4.96 -4.81 -35.26
CA THR A 6 -4.60 -3.92 -34.15
C THR A 6 -3.10 -4.08 -33.86
N PRO A 7 -2.28 -3.02 -33.88
CA PRO A 7 -0.87 -3.15 -33.56
C PRO A 7 -0.74 -3.68 -32.13
N ALA A 8 0.17 -4.65 -31.94
CA ALA A 8 0.44 -5.25 -30.64
C ALA A 8 0.62 -4.16 -29.56
N PRO A 9 0.14 -4.40 -28.32
CA PRO A 9 0.28 -3.42 -27.26
C PRO A 9 1.76 -3.10 -27.05
N ARG A 10 2.14 -1.84 -27.31
CA ARG A 10 3.50 -1.36 -27.02
C ARG A 10 3.72 -1.47 -25.52
N LEU A 11 4.77 -2.18 -25.11
CA LEU A 11 5.23 -2.26 -23.73
C LEU A 11 6.34 -1.21 -23.52
N PRO A 12 6.01 0.06 -23.22
CA PRO A 12 6.96 1.16 -23.26
C PRO A 12 8.11 1.04 -22.24
N LEU A 13 7.95 0.17 -21.24
CA LEU A 13 8.91 -0.03 -20.17
C LEU A 13 9.61 -1.39 -20.22
N LYS A 14 9.54 -2.12 -21.35
CA LYS A 14 10.30 -3.35 -21.52
C LYS A 14 11.79 -3.09 -21.23
N GLY A 15 12.37 -3.86 -20.30
CA GLY A 15 13.77 -3.73 -19.85
C GLY A 15 13.99 -2.80 -18.65
N PHE A 16 13.00 -2.00 -18.24
CA PHE A 16 13.08 -1.25 -17.00
C PHE A 16 12.98 -2.20 -15.80
N LYS A 17 13.88 -2.01 -14.83
CA LYS A 17 13.85 -2.65 -13.52
C LYS A 17 13.44 -1.59 -12.50
N LEU A 18 12.33 -1.83 -11.80
CA LEU A 18 11.82 -0.93 -10.78
C LEU A 18 11.95 -1.54 -9.37
N PRO A 19 12.02 -0.71 -8.32
CA PRO A 19 12.17 -1.20 -6.96
C PRO A 19 10.98 -2.05 -6.53
N ALA A 20 11.26 -3.04 -5.70
CA ALA A 20 10.24 -3.91 -5.12
C ALA A 20 9.59 -3.28 -3.87
N GLU A 21 10.35 -2.45 -3.18
CA GLU A 21 9.93 -1.74 -1.97
C GLU A 21 9.03 -0.55 -2.28
N THR A 22 8.25 -0.16 -1.28
CA THR A 22 7.43 1.05 -1.36
C THR A 22 8.32 2.29 -1.37
N GLN A 23 8.15 3.17 -2.36
CA GLN A 23 8.84 4.46 -2.42
C GLN A 23 7.83 5.58 -2.18
N LYS A 24 8.23 6.58 -1.41
CA LYS A 24 7.39 7.75 -1.07
C LYS A 24 8.26 8.98 -0.90
N LYS A 25 7.64 10.14 -0.71
CA LYS A 25 8.34 11.37 -0.37
C LYS A 25 9.36 11.15 0.77
N GLY A 26 10.59 11.58 0.54
CA GLY A 26 11.71 11.38 1.46
C GLY A 26 12.53 10.10 1.22
N SER A 27 12.00 9.11 0.48
CA SER A 27 12.80 7.97 0.02
C SER A 27 13.99 8.45 -0.83
N ARG A 28 15.11 7.73 -0.74
CA ARG A 28 16.35 8.03 -1.48
C ARG A 28 16.99 6.74 -2.00
N GLY A 29 17.75 6.86 -3.08
CA GLY A 29 18.62 5.79 -3.59
C GLY A 29 18.29 5.33 -5.00
N THR A 30 18.87 4.19 -5.39
CA THR A 30 18.81 3.64 -6.75
C THR A 30 17.38 3.31 -7.19
N GLY A 31 16.55 2.81 -6.29
CA GLY A 31 15.13 2.52 -6.57
C GLY A 31 14.34 3.76 -6.97
N VAL A 32 14.55 4.89 -6.28
CA VAL A 32 13.91 6.16 -6.65
C VAL A 32 14.38 6.63 -8.01
N LYS A 33 15.68 6.50 -8.32
CA LYS A 33 16.24 6.88 -9.62
C LYS A 33 15.62 6.06 -10.75
N GLN A 34 15.46 4.75 -10.55
CA GLN A 34 14.78 3.85 -11.49
C GLN A 34 13.33 4.29 -11.75
N LEU A 35 12.59 4.62 -10.68
CA LEU A 35 11.22 5.13 -10.78
C LEU A 35 11.16 6.45 -11.57
N GLN A 36 12.04 7.41 -11.26
CA GLN A 36 12.10 8.69 -11.98
C GLN A 36 12.38 8.48 -13.47
N LEU A 37 13.31 7.60 -13.84
CA LEU A 37 13.60 7.28 -15.23
C LEU A 37 12.38 6.69 -15.96
N ALA A 38 11.62 5.81 -15.30
CA ALA A 38 10.39 5.28 -15.89
C ALA A 38 9.30 6.35 -16.05
N LEU A 39 9.14 7.24 -15.06
CA LEU A 39 8.21 8.37 -15.16
C LEU A 39 8.60 9.33 -16.29
N VAL A 40 9.90 9.57 -16.51
CA VAL A 40 10.40 10.34 -17.66
C VAL A 40 10.09 9.63 -18.97
N LYS A 41 10.36 8.31 -19.05
CA LYS A 41 10.09 7.51 -20.25
C LYS A 41 8.60 7.52 -20.65
N LEU A 42 7.70 7.57 -19.66
CA LEU A 42 6.26 7.66 -19.87
C LEU A 42 5.75 9.09 -20.09
N GLY A 43 6.59 10.11 -19.94
CA GLY A 43 6.20 11.51 -20.10
C GLY A 43 5.48 12.14 -18.90
N HIS A 44 5.43 11.46 -17.75
CA HIS A 44 4.85 12.02 -16.52
C HIS A 44 5.82 12.93 -15.73
N MET A 45 7.11 12.89 -16.08
CA MET A 45 8.17 13.73 -15.53
C MET A 45 9.07 14.21 -16.68
N THR A 46 9.59 15.44 -16.62
CA THR A 46 10.60 15.88 -17.60
C THR A 46 12.01 15.52 -17.13
N GLN A 47 12.96 15.37 -18.06
CA GLN A 47 14.36 15.13 -17.70
C GLN A 47 14.93 16.25 -16.83
N ALA A 48 14.56 17.51 -17.10
CA ALA A 48 14.95 18.65 -16.28
C ALA A 48 14.45 18.54 -14.84
N GLN A 49 13.20 18.09 -14.63
CA GLN A 49 12.68 17.85 -13.29
C GLN A 49 13.44 16.74 -12.56
N MET A 50 13.78 15.65 -13.26
CA MET A 50 14.55 14.54 -12.68
C MET A 50 15.96 14.98 -12.27
N ASN A 51 16.60 15.81 -13.08
CA ASN A 51 17.95 16.33 -12.84
C ASN A 51 18.06 17.19 -11.57
N THR A 52 16.96 17.77 -11.07
CA THR A 52 16.98 18.53 -9.80
C THR A 52 17.14 17.65 -8.55
N GLY A 53 17.07 16.34 -8.67
CA GLY A 53 17.18 15.42 -7.54
C GLY A 53 17.18 13.95 -7.97
N PRO A 54 18.22 13.48 -8.69
CA PRO A 54 18.29 12.10 -9.14
C PRO A 54 18.38 11.16 -7.94
N GLY A 55 17.48 10.18 -7.87
CA GLY A 55 17.39 9.25 -6.74
C GLY A 55 16.81 9.87 -5.47
N ILE A 56 16.23 11.07 -5.53
CA ILE A 56 15.57 11.72 -4.38
C ILE A 56 14.07 11.85 -4.67
N PHE A 57 13.25 11.27 -3.79
CA PHE A 57 11.81 11.32 -3.94
C PHE A 57 11.28 12.61 -3.29
N GLY A 58 11.38 13.72 -4.02
CA GLY A 58 10.84 15.02 -3.61
C GLY A 58 9.47 15.34 -4.21
N ASN A 59 9.01 16.58 -4.03
CA ASN A 59 7.70 17.07 -4.51
C ASN A 59 7.47 16.82 -6.01
N LYS A 60 8.51 16.97 -6.84
CA LYS A 60 8.39 16.78 -8.30
C LYS A 60 8.16 15.30 -8.65
N THR A 61 8.85 14.38 -7.97
CA THR A 61 8.66 12.94 -8.16
C THR A 61 7.29 12.49 -7.68
N GLU A 62 6.83 13.02 -6.54
CA GLU A 62 5.49 12.79 -5.99
C GLU A 62 4.40 13.23 -6.98
N ALA A 63 4.44 14.47 -7.43
CA ALA A 63 3.46 15.00 -8.39
C ALA A 63 3.48 14.24 -9.74
N ALA A 64 4.66 13.84 -10.23
CA ALA A 64 4.77 13.03 -11.44
C ALA A 64 4.15 11.64 -11.25
N LEU A 65 4.34 11.03 -10.07
CA LEU A 65 3.76 9.74 -9.75
C LEU A 65 2.24 9.82 -9.59
N GLU A 66 1.70 10.87 -8.97
CA GLU A 66 0.25 11.10 -8.88
C GLU A 66 -0.37 11.20 -10.27
N LYS A 67 0.26 11.93 -11.20
CA LYS A 67 -0.18 12.01 -12.60
C LYS A 67 -0.19 10.65 -13.28
N PHE A 68 0.86 9.85 -13.11
CA PHE A 68 0.90 8.47 -13.60
C PHE A 68 -0.23 7.64 -13.01
N GLN A 69 -0.42 7.68 -11.70
CA GLN A 69 -1.47 6.93 -11.01
C GLN A 69 -2.85 7.30 -11.54
N GLN A 70 -3.14 8.60 -11.67
CA GLN A 70 -4.38 9.11 -12.25
C GLN A 70 -4.59 8.61 -13.69
N ALA A 71 -3.57 8.70 -14.54
CA ALA A 71 -3.63 8.27 -15.95
C ALA A 71 -3.83 6.75 -16.11
N HIS A 72 -3.43 5.95 -15.13
CA HIS A 72 -3.52 4.49 -15.16
C HIS A 72 -4.60 3.93 -14.21
N HIS A 73 -5.55 4.76 -13.78
CA HIS A 73 -6.67 4.39 -12.90
C HIS A 73 -6.23 3.72 -11.58
N VAL A 74 -5.07 4.10 -11.08
CA VAL A 74 -4.60 3.80 -9.72
C VAL A 74 -4.95 4.99 -8.82
N THR A 75 -5.21 4.75 -7.54
CA THR A 75 -5.44 5.86 -6.60
C THR A 75 -4.22 6.81 -6.62
N PRO A 76 -4.40 8.13 -6.89
CA PRO A 76 -3.31 9.10 -6.99
C PRO A 76 -2.82 9.47 -5.58
N SER A 77 -2.09 8.55 -4.96
CA SER A 77 -1.61 8.67 -3.59
C SER A 77 -0.24 9.35 -3.47
N GLY A 78 0.48 9.50 -4.58
CA GLY A 78 1.88 9.94 -4.60
C GLY A 78 2.86 8.91 -4.06
N VAL A 79 2.40 7.69 -3.76
CA VAL A 79 3.19 6.60 -3.18
C VAL A 79 3.34 5.44 -4.16
N TYR A 80 4.57 5.05 -4.45
CA TYR A 80 4.90 3.89 -5.29
C TYR A 80 4.74 2.61 -4.45
N ASN A 81 3.51 2.13 -4.33
CA ASN A 81 3.14 0.91 -3.60
C ASN A 81 2.85 -0.27 -4.55
N ALA A 82 2.39 -1.40 -4.01
CA ALA A 82 2.09 -2.60 -4.79
C ALA A 82 1.13 -2.36 -5.98
N GLN A 83 0.05 -1.59 -5.79
CA GLN A 83 -0.90 -1.27 -6.88
C GLN A 83 -0.22 -0.46 -7.99
N THR A 84 0.61 0.50 -7.60
CA THR A 84 1.38 1.32 -8.54
C THR A 84 2.39 0.46 -9.31
N ARG A 85 3.06 -0.48 -8.63
CA ARG A 85 3.96 -1.47 -9.26
C ARG A 85 3.23 -2.31 -10.30
N THR A 86 2.04 -2.79 -10.01
CA THR A 86 1.23 -3.54 -10.97
C THR A 86 0.90 -2.72 -12.21
N ALA A 87 0.61 -1.41 -12.06
CA ALA A 87 0.41 -0.54 -13.21
C ALA A 87 1.67 -0.42 -14.08
N PHE A 88 2.85 -0.26 -13.47
CA PHE A 88 4.12 -0.26 -14.21
C PHE A 88 4.41 -1.62 -14.88
N GLN A 89 4.09 -2.75 -14.23
CA GLN A 89 4.27 -4.09 -14.78
C GLN A 89 3.41 -4.33 -16.03
N ARG A 90 2.17 -3.83 -16.06
CA ARG A 90 1.30 -3.88 -17.25
C ARG A 90 1.90 -3.15 -18.46
N LEU A 91 2.80 -2.19 -18.22
CA LEU A 91 3.54 -1.45 -19.24
C LEU A 91 4.89 -2.11 -19.62
N GLY A 92 5.19 -3.29 -19.06
CA GLY A 92 6.38 -4.08 -19.37
C GLY A 92 7.56 -3.90 -18.43
N ALA A 93 7.41 -3.13 -17.34
CA ALA A 93 8.48 -3.01 -16.33
C ALA A 93 8.60 -4.31 -15.54
N SER A 94 9.84 -4.71 -15.27
CA SER A 94 10.12 -5.75 -14.28
C SER A 94 10.25 -5.13 -12.89
N VAL A 95 9.73 -5.81 -11.87
CA VAL A 95 9.81 -5.38 -10.48
C VAL A 95 10.60 -6.44 -9.72
N GLY A 96 11.56 -6.02 -8.89
CA GLY A 96 12.29 -6.96 -8.03
C GLY A 96 11.36 -7.75 -7.09
N LYS A 97 11.88 -8.78 -6.43
CA LYS A 97 11.09 -9.53 -5.45
C LYS A 97 10.79 -8.62 -4.24
N PRO A 98 9.52 -8.34 -3.90
CA PRO A 98 9.19 -7.55 -2.72
C PRO A 98 9.73 -8.25 -1.47
N PRO A 99 10.19 -7.50 -0.45
CA PRO A 99 10.46 -8.09 0.85
C PRO A 99 9.24 -8.87 1.33
N THR A 100 9.46 -10.10 1.78
CA THR A 100 8.39 -10.92 2.34
C THR A 100 8.28 -10.60 3.81
N HIS A 101 7.22 -9.88 4.18
CA HIS A 101 6.95 -9.56 5.57
C HIS A 101 6.24 -10.75 6.24
N LYS A 102 6.77 -11.19 7.38
CA LYS A 102 6.19 -12.31 8.14
C LYS A 102 5.04 -11.79 9.01
N ASN A 103 3.80 -12.12 8.64
CA ASN A 103 2.65 -11.93 9.51
C ASN A 103 2.63 -13.07 10.56
N PRO A 104 2.84 -12.78 11.87
CA PRO A 104 2.85 -13.81 12.92
C PRO A 104 1.47 -14.48 13.13
N PHE A 105 0.39 -13.87 12.66
CA PHE A 105 -0.99 -14.33 12.80
C PHE A 105 -1.65 -14.65 11.46
N LEU A 106 -0.86 -15.13 10.49
CA LEU A 106 -1.31 -15.36 9.12
C LEU A 106 -2.57 -16.26 9.04
N ALA A 107 -2.65 -17.31 9.86
CA ALA A 107 -3.78 -18.22 9.88
C ALA A 107 -5.07 -17.52 10.37
N GLN A 108 -4.98 -16.77 11.47
CA GLN A 108 -6.08 -16.00 12.03
C GLN A 108 -6.56 -14.91 11.05
N PHE A 109 -5.62 -14.23 10.39
CA PHE A 109 -5.92 -13.20 9.41
C PHE A 109 -6.61 -13.80 8.17
N LYS A 110 -6.11 -14.92 7.65
CA LYS A 110 -6.77 -15.63 6.54
C LYS A 110 -8.17 -16.08 6.92
N ARG A 111 -8.37 -16.63 8.13
CA ARG A 111 -9.69 -17.01 8.63
C ARG A 111 -10.64 -15.80 8.68
N ALA A 112 -10.20 -14.66 9.19
CA ALA A 112 -11.01 -13.44 9.22
C ALA A 112 -11.33 -12.89 7.81
N LEU A 113 -10.38 -12.93 6.88
CA LEU A 113 -10.62 -12.52 5.49
C LEU A 113 -11.61 -13.44 4.78
N THR A 114 -11.52 -14.76 4.98
CA THR A 114 -12.48 -15.74 4.47
C THR A 114 -13.88 -15.46 4.98
N GLU A 115 -14.03 -15.25 6.30
CA GLU A 115 -15.31 -14.92 6.94
C GLU A 115 -15.95 -13.67 6.31
N LEU A 116 -15.14 -12.64 6.06
CA LEU A 116 -15.59 -11.37 5.48
C LEU A 116 -15.69 -11.38 3.95
N LYS A 117 -15.35 -12.50 3.29
CA LYS A 117 -15.27 -12.62 1.83
C LYS A 117 -14.37 -11.54 1.20
N LEU A 118 -13.25 -11.24 1.87
CA LEU A 118 -12.25 -10.26 1.43
C LEU A 118 -11.03 -10.95 0.81
N PRO A 119 -10.22 -10.23 -0.01
CA PRO A 119 -9.05 -10.82 -0.67
C PRO A 119 -8.01 -11.36 0.33
N LEU A 120 -7.71 -12.66 0.27
CA LEU A 120 -6.72 -13.30 1.15
C LEU A 120 -5.31 -12.68 1.07
N ALA A 121 -5.00 -12.04 -0.07
CA ALA A 121 -3.76 -11.32 -0.27
C ALA A 121 -3.53 -10.18 0.75
N TRP A 122 -4.59 -9.65 1.37
CA TRP A 122 -4.47 -8.62 2.41
C TRP A 122 -3.58 -9.08 3.57
N ALA A 123 -3.72 -10.35 3.99
CA ALA A 123 -2.98 -10.89 5.14
C ALA A 123 -1.45 -10.92 4.95
N SER A 124 -0.98 -10.80 3.71
CA SER A 124 0.43 -10.77 3.33
C SER A 124 0.80 -9.47 2.61
N SER A 125 -0.08 -8.47 2.62
CA SER A 125 0.19 -7.18 2.00
C SER A 125 1.16 -6.37 2.84
N GLU A 126 2.12 -5.72 2.18
CA GLU A 126 3.07 -4.82 2.82
C GLU A 126 2.35 -3.65 3.53
N ALA A 127 1.28 -3.13 2.93
CA ALA A 127 0.49 -2.06 3.50
C ALA A 127 -0.11 -2.44 4.87
N LEU A 128 -0.73 -3.62 4.97
CA LEU A 128 -1.27 -4.11 6.24
C LEU A 128 -0.16 -4.37 7.24
N PHE A 129 0.97 -4.92 6.78
CA PHE A 129 2.09 -5.18 7.66
C PHE A 129 2.66 -3.92 8.28
N GLN A 130 2.93 -2.90 7.46
CA GLN A 130 3.44 -1.62 7.95
C GLN A 130 2.44 -0.93 8.87
N LEU A 131 1.14 -0.98 8.53
CA LEU A 131 0.10 -0.42 9.37
C LEU A 131 0.16 -1.02 10.79
N ILE A 132 0.06 -2.34 10.92
CA ILE A 132 0.05 -3.01 12.23
C ILE A 132 1.42 -2.91 12.94
N GLN A 133 2.51 -2.92 12.17
CA GLN A 133 3.86 -2.71 12.70
C GLN A 133 3.97 -1.35 13.39
N HIS A 134 3.40 -0.30 12.79
CA HIS A 134 3.39 1.04 13.37
C HIS A 134 2.38 1.22 14.50
N GLU A 135 1.22 0.57 14.41
CA GLU A 135 0.19 0.67 15.44
C GLU A 135 0.59 -0.06 16.73
N SER A 136 1.09 -1.29 16.63
CA SER A 136 1.30 -2.12 17.81
C SER A 136 2.57 -2.94 17.82
N SER A 137 3.44 -2.78 16.82
CA SER A 137 4.57 -3.69 16.60
C SER A 137 4.14 -5.16 16.61
N TRP A 138 2.97 -5.45 16.04
CA TRP A 138 2.35 -6.78 16.01
C TRP A 138 2.04 -7.38 17.39
N ASN A 139 1.97 -6.58 18.44
CA ASN A 139 1.54 -7.03 19.76
C ASN A 139 0.00 -6.95 19.90
N PRO A 140 -0.72 -8.08 20.04
CA PRO A 140 -2.18 -8.07 20.21
C PRO A 140 -2.62 -7.63 21.62
N ARG A 141 -1.67 -7.46 22.54
CA ARG A 141 -1.91 -6.98 23.91
C ARG A 141 -1.54 -5.51 24.08
N GLU A 142 -1.11 -4.84 23.02
CA GLU A 142 -0.64 -3.46 23.09
C GLU A 142 -1.73 -2.54 23.65
N LYS A 143 -1.37 -1.74 24.66
CA LYS A 143 -2.27 -0.80 25.32
C LYS A 143 -1.63 0.57 25.31
N ASN A 144 -2.35 1.56 24.80
CA ASN A 144 -1.92 2.95 24.94
C ASN A 144 -2.24 3.46 26.36
N PRO A 145 -1.26 3.90 27.15
CA PRO A 145 -1.51 4.39 28.52
C PRO A 145 -2.25 5.73 28.56
N ARG A 146 -2.31 6.46 27.44
CA ARG A 146 -2.90 7.80 27.33
C ARG A 146 -4.27 7.80 26.65
N SER A 147 -4.78 6.65 26.19
CA SER A 147 -6.05 6.58 25.48
C SER A 147 -6.73 5.21 25.65
N THR A 148 -7.83 4.99 24.95
CA THR A 148 -8.49 3.67 24.89
C THR A 148 -8.03 2.82 23.71
N ALA A 149 -6.94 3.22 23.04
CA ALA A 149 -6.39 2.45 21.93
C ALA A 149 -5.84 1.10 22.40
N PHE A 150 -6.24 0.03 21.71
CA PHE A 150 -5.92 -1.34 22.12
C PHE A 150 -5.68 -2.29 20.93
N GLY A 151 -4.75 -3.23 21.12
CA GLY A 151 -4.52 -4.38 20.23
C GLY A 151 -3.78 -4.05 18.93
N LEU A 152 -3.80 -5.01 17.99
CA LEU A 152 -3.08 -4.96 16.71
C LEU A 152 -3.38 -3.71 15.88
N PHE A 153 -4.61 -3.24 15.95
CA PHE A 153 -5.13 -2.14 15.15
C PHE A 153 -5.30 -0.84 15.95
N GLN A 154 -4.87 -0.84 17.23
CA GLN A 154 -4.97 0.29 18.17
C GLN A 154 -6.34 0.97 18.20
N PHE A 155 -7.41 0.17 18.15
CA PHE A 155 -8.76 0.72 18.15
C PHE A 155 -9.12 1.36 19.47
N LEU A 156 -9.66 2.59 19.39
CA LEU A 156 -10.37 3.21 20.50
C LEU A 156 -11.60 2.38 20.88
N LYS A 157 -12.06 2.52 22.12
CA LYS A 157 -13.26 1.83 22.63
C LYS A 157 -14.51 2.13 21.79
N SER A 158 -14.62 3.32 21.21
CA SER A 158 -15.70 3.69 20.28
C SER A 158 -15.63 2.89 18.98
N THR A 159 -14.48 2.85 18.32
CA THR A 159 -14.24 2.07 17.10
C THR A 159 -14.49 0.58 17.34
N TRP A 160 -14.06 0.05 18.49
CA TRP A 160 -14.33 -1.33 18.90
C TRP A 160 -15.83 -1.61 18.95
N ARG A 161 -16.62 -0.74 19.59
CA ARG A 161 -18.08 -0.91 19.67
C ARG A 161 -18.76 -0.88 18.30
N THR A 162 -18.19 -0.21 17.31
CA THR A 162 -18.76 -0.16 15.96
C THR A 162 -18.44 -1.43 15.16
N TYR A 163 -17.18 -1.86 15.16
CA TYR A 163 -16.70 -2.90 14.24
C TYR A 163 -16.53 -4.29 14.87
N LEU A 164 -16.59 -4.37 16.21
CA LEU A 164 -16.43 -5.56 17.03
C LEU A 164 -17.48 -5.63 18.14
N LYS A 165 -18.72 -5.21 17.86
CA LYS A 165 -19.82 -5.16 18.85
C LYS A 165 -20.12 -6.50 19.52
N GLU A 166 -19.85 -7.59 18.82
CA GLU A 166 -20.03 -8.97 19.26
C GLU A 166 -18.87 -9.51 20.11
N VAL A 167 -17.76 -8.77 20.19
CA VAL A 167 -16.54 -9.18 20.89
C VAL A 167 -16.32 -8.30 22.11
N PRO A 168 -16.09 -8.87 23.31
CA PRO A 168 -15.74 -8.09 24.49
C PRO A 168 -14.54 -7.16 24.21
N TYR A 169 -14.67 -5.90 24.62
CA TYR A 169 -13.58 -4.92 24.51
C TYR A 169 -12.34 -5.42 25.23
N GLY A 170 -11.17 -5.31 24.59
CA GLY A 170 -9.90 -5.77 25.15
C GLY A 170 -9.55 -7.23 24.83
N SER A 171 -10.32 -7.91 23.98
CA SER A 171 -9.98 -9.27 23.52
C SER A 171 -8.59 -9.29 22.87
N THR A 172 -7.71 -10.17 23.33
CA THR A 172 -6.33 -10.31 22.81
C THR A 172 -6.21 -11.34 21.69
N ASP A 173 -7.34 -11.91 21.23
CA ASP A 173 -7.34 -12.90 20.15
C ASP A 173 -7.09 -12.21 18.79
N PRO A 174 -6.00 -12.55 18.09
CA PRO A 174 -5.68 -11.97 16.79
C PRO A 174 -6.77 -12.18 15.73
N TYR A 175 -7.58 -13.24 15.81
CA TYR A 175 -8.67 -13.47 14.86
C TYR A 175 -9.76 -12.39 15.00
N PHE A 176 -10.23 -12.12 16.21
CA PHE A 176 -11.24 -11.10 16.44
C PHE A 176 -10.69 -9.70 16.15
N GLN A 177 -9.45 -9.41 16.55
CA GLN A 177 -8.84 -8.12 16.21
C GLN A 177 -8.71 -7.95 14.69
N ALA A 178 -8.35 -9.00 13.94
CA ALA A 178 -8.33 -8.99 12.48
C ALA A 178 -9.72 -8.78 11.87
N LEU A 179 -10.76 -9.43 12.40
CA LEU A 179 -12.14 -9.27 11.94
C LEU A 179 -12.58 -7.80 12.01
N GLY A 180 -12.31 -7.15 13.14
CA GLY A 180 -12.59 -5.72 13.34
C GLY A 180 -11.74 -4.84 12.44
N GLY A 181 -10.43 -5.09 12.41
CA GLY A 181 -9.46 -4.38 11.59
C GLY A 181 -9.86 -4.37 10.11
N PHE A 182 -10.25 -5.52 9.56
CA PHE A 182 -10.62 -5.63 8.16
C PHE A 182 -11.97 -5.00 7.82
N ARG A 183 -12.97 -5.10 8.71
CA ARG A 183 -14.24 -4.38 8.54
C ARG A 183 -14.01 -2.87 8.50
N TYR A 184 -13.20 -2.35 9.42
CA TYR A 184 -12.84 -0.95 9.47
C TYR A 184 -12.07 -0.49 8.23
N ILE A 185 -11.01 -1.21 7.85
CA ILE A 185 -10.22 -0.90 6.65
C ILE A 185 -11.13 -0.89 5.41
N LYS A 186 -12.02 -1.87 5.28
CA LYS A 186 -12.94 -1.94 4.15
C LYS A 186 -13.93 -0.76 4.14
N ALA A 187 -14.50 -0.40 5.30
CA ALA A 187 -15.50 0.66 5.41
C ALA A 187 -14.91 2.06 5.20
N CYS A 188 -13.77 2.36 5.81
CA CYS A 188 -13.18 3.70 5.81
C CYS A 188 -12.23 3.94 4.64
N TYR A 189 -11.51 2.90 4.20
CA TYR A 189 -10.44 3.04 3.21
C TYR A 189 -10.66 2.23 1.94
N GLY A 190 -11.48 1.19 2.00
CA GLY A 190 -11.68 0.23 0.92
C GLY A 190 -10.60 -0.86 0.86
N THR A 191 -9.32 -0.51 1.03
CA THR A 191 -8.17 -1.45 0.99
C THR A 191 -7.06 -1.09 1.99
N PRO A 192 -6.19 -2.05 2.39
CA PRO A 192 -5.02 -1.78 3.22
C PRO A 192 -4.08 -0.76 2.62
N GLU A 193 -3.91 -0.74 1.29
CA GLU A 193 -3.05 0.25 0.63
C GLU A 193 -3.58 1.67 0.78
N ARG A 194 -4.90 1.85 0.74
CA ARG A 194 -5.54 3.16 0.97
C ARG A 194 -5.46 3.57 2.44
N ALA A 195 -5.63 2.61 3.37
CA ALA A 195 -5.45 2.84 4.81
C ALA A 195 -4.01 3.25 5.13
N TRP A 196 -3.01 2.52 4.61
CA TRP A 196 -1.60 2.83 4.81
C TRP A 196 -1.21 4.18 4.17
N ALA A 197 -1.69 4.47 2.96
CA ALA A 197 -1.45 5.77 2.33
C ALA A 197 -2.05 6.93 3.14
N PHE A 198 -3.20 6.71 3.78
CA PHE A 198 -3.79 7.67 4.70
C PHE A 198 -2.94 7.85 5.97
N TRP A 199 -2.56 6.75 6.61
CA TRP A 199 -1.69 6.75 7.79
C TRP A 199 -0.38 7.50 7.54
N GLN A 200 0.24 7.30 6.38
CA GLN A 200 1.48 7.99 6.02
C GLN A 200 1.36 9.52 5.96
N ARG A 201 0.16 10.06 5.76
CA ARG A 201 -0.11 11.50 5.74
C ARG A 201 -0.62 12.06 7.05
N LYS A 202 -1.30 11.24 7.85
CA LYS A 202 -2.07 11.69 9.02
C LYS A 202 -1.54 11.16 10.35
N HIS A 203 -0.73 10.10 10.33
CA HIS A 203 -0.23 9.38 11.50
C HIS A 203 -1.34 8.79 12.39
N TRP A 204 -2.49 8.55 11.80
CA TRP A 204 -3.60 7.78 12.33
C TRP A 204 -4.34 7.13 11.15
N TYR A 205 -5.14 6.10 11.41
CA TYR A 205 -6.04 5.53 10.43
C TYR A 205 -7.31 5.04 11.09
#